data_AF-W9HQ45-F1
#
_entry.id   AF-W9HQ45-F1
#
_cell.length_a   1.000
_cell.length_b   1.000
_cell.length_c   1.000
_cell.angle_alpha   90.00
_cell.angle_beta   90.00
_cell.angle_gamma   90.00
#
_symmetry.space_group_name_H-M   'P 1'
#
loop_
_entity.id
_entity.type
_entity.pdbx_description
1 polymer ?
#
loop_
_entity_poly.entity_id
_entity_poly.type
_entity_poly.pdbx_seq_one_letter_code
_entity_poly.pdbx_strand_id
1 'polypeptide(L)'
;MPLATEVIKGFGQHVPNVGPFAPTIGKLIPYGDLDVLAEVFIQDAHKIAAFLVEPVQGYAGTRFPPKGCLKGVQDLCKQYNILFMCDEVQSGYGRTGKDLAYQHEEDVKPDIVTLGKAVTAGFYPMAIIMGKKEVMDVLGKYEVASTFGGSPVACAAALAALDILEEESLSTRSQKLGDLLFRTLRDLDPPHVLEYRGSALFQTLVIDESNLKVTGRRIAALLA
;
A
#
# COMPACT_ATOMS: atom_id res chain seq x y z
N MET A 1 -8.28 14.16 12.70
CA MET A 1 -8.52 12.72 12.47
C MET A 1 -7.27 12.17 11.79
N PRO A 2 -6.79 10.94 12.06
CA PRO A 2 -5.71 10.40 11.25
C PRO A 2 -6.20 10.29 9.81
N LEU A 3 -5.46 10.88 8.86
CA LEU A 3 -5.74 10.82 7.40
C LEU A 3 -5.93 9.38 6.89
N ALA A 4 -5.48 8.38 7.66
CA ALA A 4 -5.65 6.95 7.45
C ALA A 4 -7.11 6.49 7.29
N THR A 5 -8.05 7.25 7.83
CA THR A 5 -9.47 6.86 7.90
C THR A 5 -10.41 7.83 7.20
N GLU A 6 -9.89 8.88 6.55
CA GLU A 6 -10.71 9.85 5.83
C GLU A 6 -10.95 9.39 4.39
N VAL A 7 -12.22 9.20 4.04
CA VAL A 7 -12.63 8.94 2.65
C VAL A 7 -12.56 10.26 1.88
N ILE A 8 -11.69 10.32 0.87
CA ILE A 8 -11.64 11.45 -0.05
C ILE A 8 -12.95 11.48 -0.84
N LYS A 9 -13.73 12.56 -0.67
CA LYS A 9 -14.94 12.79 -1.46
C LYS A 9 -14.58 13.43 -2.80
N GLY A 10 -15.20 12.97 -3.88
CA GLY A 10 -15.05 13.57 -5.22
C GLY A 10 -13.86 13.05 -6.04
N PHE A 11 -13.24 11.94 -5.63
CA PHE A 11 -12.19 11.28 -6.41
C PHE A 11 -12.74 10.06 -7.17
N GLY A 12 -12.87 10.18 -8.50
CA GLY A 12 -13.35 9.09 -9.37
C GLY A 12 -14.83 8.75 -9.23
N GLN A 13 -15.29 7.78 -10.03
CA GLN A 13 -16.62 7.20 -9.85
C GLN A 13 -16.63 6.28 -8.63
N HIS A 14 -17.58 6.50 -7.72
CA HIS A 14 -17.80 5.59 -6.61
C HIS A 14 -18.29 4.24 -7.15
N VAL A 15 -17.53 3.18 -6.92
CA VAL A 15 -17.96 1.82 -7.23
C VAL A 15 -18.92 1.37 -6.12
N PRO A 16 -20.18 1.02 -6.43
CA PRO A 16 -21.13 0.57 -5.42
C PRO A 16 -20.59 -0.62 -4.63
N ASN A 17 -20.85 -0.67 -3.33
CA ASN A 17 -20.41 -1.72 -2.41
C ASN A 17 -18.88 -1.86 -2.26
N VAL A 18 -18.11 -0.85 -2.67
CA VAL A 18 -16.67 -0.77 -2.42
C VAL A 18 -16.38 0.39 -1.49
N GLY A 19 -15.81 0.09 -0.33
CA GLY A 19 -15.40 1.10 0.63
C GLY A 19 -15.04 0.51 1.99
N PRO A 20 -14.53 1.34 2.90
CA PRO A 20 -14.11 0.92 4.23
C PRO A 20 -15.29 0.80 5.21
N PHE A 21 -16.48 0.41 4.74
CA PHE A 21 -17.69 0.39 5.54
C PHE A 21 -18.32 -1.00 5.58
N ALA A 22 -18.83 -1.39 6.75
CA ALA A 22 -19.61 -2.60 6.91
C ALA A 22 -20.87 -2.58 6.01
N PRO A 23 -21.11 -3.61 5.19
CA PRO A 23 -22.21 -3.62 4.23
C PRO A 23 -23.61 -3.40 4.82
N THR A 24 -23.88 -3.90 6.04
CA THR A 24 -25.22 -3.80 6.64
C THR A 24 -25.37 -2.56 7.51
N ILE A 25 -24.41 -2.33 8.40
CA ILE A 25 -24.51 -1.28 9.44
C ILE A 25 -23.84 0.03 9.04
N GLY A 26 -23.11 0.07 7.92
CA GLY A 26 -22.39 1.26 7.46
C GLY A 26 -21.25 1.71 8.39
N LYS A 27 -20.82 0.86 9.33
CA LYS A 27 -19.74 1.15 10.29
C LYS A 27 -18.41 1.28 9.55
N LEU A 28 -17.71 2.39 9.75
CA LEU A 28 -16.36 2.58 9.24
C LEU A 28 -15.42 1.56 9.90
N ILE A 29 -14.56 0.94 9.10
CA ILE A 29 -13.50 0.03 9.53
C ILE A 29 -12.20 0.86 9.58
N PRO A 30 -11.68 1.19 10.77
CA PRO A 30 -10.45 1.95 10.87
C PRO A 30 -9.24 1.14 10.38
N TYR A 31 -8.29 1.81 9.74
CA TYR A 31 -7.04 1.17 9.34
C TYR A 31 -6.29 0.63 10.55
N GLY A 32 -5.93 -0.66 10.52
CA GLY A 32 -5.20 -1.32 11.59
C GLY A 32 -6.04 -1.82 12.76
N ASP A 33 -7.37 -1.66 12.73
CA ASP A 33 -8.27 -2.07 13.82
C ASP A 33 -8.87 -3.45 13.57
N LEU A 34 -8.20 -4.48 14.09
CA LEU A 34 -8.61 -5.88 13.95
C LEU A 34 -9.89 -6.21 14.71
N ASP A 35 -10.16 -5.53 15.83
CA ASP A 35 -11.35 -5.79 16.64
C ASP A 35 -12.59 -5.34 15.88
N VAL A 36 -12.56 -4.13 15.31
CA VAL A 36 -13.64 -3.63 14.45
C VAL A 36 -13.79 -4.49 13.19
N LEU A 37 -12.68 -4.92 12.56
CA LEU A 37 -12.75 -5.81 11.39
C LEU A 37 -13.41 -7.16 11.74
N ALA A 38 -13.04 -7.75 12.87
CA ALA A 38 -13.61 -9.02 13.33
C ALA A 38 -15.12 -8.89 13.61
N GLU A 39 -15.56 -7.81 14.27
CA GLU A 39 -16.98 -7.52 14.47
C GLU A 39 -17.75 -7.44 13.15
N VAL A 40 -17.17 -6.75 12.14
CA VAL A 40 -17.79 -6.63 10.82
C VAL A 40 -17.86 -7.98 10.12
N PHE A 41 -16.81 -8.80 10.16
CA PHE A 41 -16.83 -10.13 9.54
C PHE A 41 -17.83 -11.07 10.21
N ILE A 42 -17.97 -11.03 11.54
CA ILE A 42 -19.00 -11.80 12.27
C ILE A 42 -20.40 -11.49 11.74
N GLN A 43 -20.70 -10.22 11.48
CA GLN A 43 -22.04 -9.78 11.07
C GLN A 43 -22.28 -9.92 9.56
N ASP A 44 -21.29 -9.56 8.76
CA ASP A 44 -21.45 -9.27 7.33
C ASP A 44 -20.60 -10.14 6.40
N ALA A 45 -19.85 -11.15 6.89
CA ALA A 45 -18.99 -11.98 6.04
C ALA A 45 -19.70 -12.55 4.81
N HIS A 46 -20.96 -12.97 4.95
CA HIS A 46 -21.79 -13.50 3.86
C HIS A 46 -22.09 -12.49 2.72
N LYS A 47 -21.77 -11.21 2.91
CA LYS A 47 -21.90 -10.12 1.93
C LYS A 47 -20.55 -9.57 1.45
N ILE A 48 -19.44 -10.08 1.97
CA ILE A 48 -18.09 -9.56 1.70
C ILE A 48 -17.35 -10.57 0.83
N ALA A 49 -16.98 -10.16 -0.38
CA ALA A 49 -16.20 -11.01 -1.29
C ALA A 49 -14.70 -10.94 -1.01
N ALA A 50 -14.20 -9.75 -0.67
CA ALA A 50 -12.78 -9.49 -0.47
C ALA A 50 -12.54 -8.36 0.52
N PHE A 51 -11.38 -8.37 1.16
CA PHE A 51 -10.83 -7.27 1.93
C PHE A 51 -9.53 -6.80 1.30
N LEU A 52 -9.53 -5.57 0.79
CA LEU A 52 -8.38 -4.93 0.15
C LEU A 52 -7.76 -3.94 1.13
N VAL A 53 -6.43 -4.03 1.30
CA VAL A 53 -5.68 -3.13 2.18
C VAL A 53 -4.35 -2.75 1.56
N GLU A 54 -3.95 -1.49 1.70
CA GLU A 54 -2.56 -1.09 1.48
C GLU A 54 -1.72 -1.59 2.67
N PRO A 55 -0.68 -2.43 2.47
CA PRO A 55 0.21 -2.86 3.56
C PRO A 55 0.86 -1.68 4.29
N VAL A 56 1.02 -0.55 3.58
CA VAL A 56 1.40 0.75 4.14
C VAL A 56 0.57 1.82 3.43
N GLN A 57 -0.29 2.54 4.15
CA GLN A 57 -1.08 3.62 3.56
C GLN A 57 -0.17 4.80 3.21
N GLY A 58 0.06 4.99 1.91
CA GLY A 58 0.99 6.02 1.45
C GLY A 58 0.43 7.43 1.56
N TYR A 59 -0.78 7.66 1.02
CA TYR A 59 -1.44 8.97 1.06
C TYR A 59 -1.84 9.42 2.48
N ALA A 60 -1.94 8.48 3.42
CA ALA A 60 -2.14 8.78 4.84
C ALA A 60 -0.86 9.23 5.57
N GLY A 61 0.23 9.41 4.83
CA GLY A 61 1.55 9.80 5.33
C GLY A 61 2.41 8.61 5.72
N THR A 62 2.56 7.63 4.82
CA THR A 62 3.40 6.42 4.96
C THR A 62 3.16 5.66 6.26
N ARG A 63 1.89 5.38 6.56
CA ARG A 63 1.47 4.72 7.81
C ARG A 63 1.51 3.21 7.68
N PHE A 64 2.31 2.58 8.52
CA PHE A 64 2.28 1.14 8.76
C PHE A 64 1.12 0.81 9.71
N PRO A 65 0.49 -0.36 9.56
CA PRO A 65 -0.47 -0.83 10.53
C PRO A 65 0.26 -1.31 11.81
N PRO A 66 -0.46 -1.53 12.92
CA PRO A 66 0.12 -2.17 14.10
C PRO A 66 0.77 -3.52 13.75
N LYS A 67 1.84 -3.89 14.45
CA LYS A 67 2.53 -5.18 14.23
C LYS A 67 1.57 -6.36 14.37
N GLY A 68 1.56 -7.26 13.40
CA GLY A 68 0.71 -8.44 13.37
C GLY A 68 -0.69 -8.17 12.79
N CYS A 69 -0.95 -6.93 12.35
CA CYS A 69 -2.24 -6.57 11.77
C CYS A 69 -2.48 -7.31 10.45
N LEU A 70 -1.51 -7.36 9.54
CA LEU A 70 -1.73 -8.02 8.24
C LEU A 70 -1.91 -9.53 8.42
N LYS A 71 -1.18 -10.12 9.37
CA LYS A 71 -1.39 -11.51 9.78
C LYS A 71 -2.79 -11.73 10.36
N GLY A 72 -3.26 -10.85 11.25
CA GLY A 72 -4.62 -10.92 11.78
C GLY A 72 -5.70 -10.76 10.72
N VAL A 73 -5.52 -9.84 9.76
CA VAL A 73 -6.40 -9.68 8.59
C VAL A 73 -6.46 -10.96 7.78
N GLN A 74 -5.31 -11.57 7.48
CA GLN A 74 -5.25 -12.83 6.73
C GLN A 74 -5.99 -13.95 7.45
N ASP A 75 -5.77 -14.11 8.76
CA ASP A 75 -6.38 -15.18 9.54
C ASP A 75 -7.91 -15.00 9.63
N LEU A 76 -8.39 -13.75 9.79
CA LEU A 76 -9.81 -13.41 9.70
C LEU A 76 -10.39 -13.70 8.30
N CYS A 77 -9.73 -13.24 7.24
CA CYS A 77 -10.17 -13.48 5.86
C CYS A 77 -10.30 -14.98 5.58
N LYS A 78 -9.32 -15.77 6.00
CA LYS A 78 -9.34 -17.23 5.89
C LYS A 78 -10.48 -17.87 6.69
N GLN A 79 -10.72 -17.42 7.92
CA GLN A 79 -11.80 -17.93 8.77
C GLN A 79 -13.18 -17.73 8.15
N TYR A 80 -13.41 -16.60 7.49
CA TYR A 80 -14.71 -16.21 6.95
C TYR A 80 -14.85 -16.43 5.44
N ASN A 81 -13.86 -17.08 4.79
CA ASN A 81 -13.83 -17.30 3.34
C ASN A 81 -13.96 -16.00 2.53
N ILE A 82 -13.20 -14.99 2.92
CA ILE A 82 -13.08 -13.69 2.27
C ILE A 82 -11.69 -13.62 1.61
N LEU A 83 -11.60 -13.09 0.39
CA LEU A 83 -10.31 -12.92 -0.27
C LEU A 83 -9.49 -11.83 0.42
N PHE A 84 -8.28 -12.14 0.85
CA PHE A 84 -7.33 -11.17 1.36
C PHE A 84 -6.51 -10.57 0.21
N MET A 85 -6.62 -9.26 0.00
CA MET A 85 -5.92 -8.56 -1.08
C MET A 85 -4.99 -7.48 -0.52
N CYS A 86 -3.78 -7.39 -1.06
CA CYS A 86 -2.87 -6.28 -0.78
C CYS A 86 -2.68 -5.36 -1.99
N ASP A 87 -2.90 -4.06 -1.78
CA ASP A 87 -2.52 -3.05 -2.76
C ASP A 87 -1.06 -2.62 -2.55
N GLU A 88 -0.18 -3.12 -3.41
CA GLU A 88 1.25 -2.85 -3.41
C GLU A 88 1.66 -1.89 -4.53
N VAL A 89 0.69 -1.21 -5.18
CA VAL A 89 0.97 -0.29 -6.29
C VAL A 89 1.97 0.80 -5.88
N GLN A 90 1.90 1.29 -4.64
CA GLN A 90 2.86 2.26 -4.10
C GLN A 90 3.98 1.66 -3.25
N SER A 91 3.65 0.68 -2.41
CA SER A 91 4.53 0.17 -1.35
C SER A 91 5.48 -0.95 -1.80
N GLY A 92 5.22 -1.56 -2.95
CA GLY A 92 6.05 -2.62 -3.52
C GLY A 92 7.33 -2.12 -4.19
N TYR A 93 8.02 -3.03 -4.86
CA TYR A 93 9.29 -2.81 -5.58
C TYR A 93 10.37 -2.18 -4.70
N GLY A 94 10.56 -2.69 -3.48
CA GLY A 94 11.65 -2.26 -2.60
C GLY A 94 11.43 -0.92 -1.90
N ARG A 95 10.31 -0.25 -2.17
CA ARG A 95 10.01 1.09 -1.67
C ARG A 95 10.11 1.18 -0.14
N THR A 96 9.65 0.14 0.56
CA THR A 96 9.62 0.06 2.02
C THR A 96 10.78 -0.74 2.63
N GLY A 97 11.77 -1.15 1.83
CA GLY A 97 12.90 -1.98 2.28
C GLY A 97 12.68 -3.49 2.11
N LYS A 98 11.48 -3.89 1.66
CA LYS A 98 11.11 -5.22 1.20
C LYS A 98 10.62 -5.14 -0.24
N ASP A 99 10.76 -6.21 -1.01
CA ASP A 99 10.28 -6.25 -2.40
C ASP A 99 8.78 -5.99 -2.46
N LEU A 100 8.03 -6.61 -1.54
CA LEU A 100 6.62 -6.33 -1.29
C LEU A 100 6.43 -5.98 0.19
N ALA A 101 5.72 -4.89 0.48
CA ALA A 101 5.58 -4.38 1.84
C ALA A 101 4.83 -5.32 2.78
N TYR A 102 3.95 -6.22 2.31
CA TYR A 102 3.34 -7.23 3.18
C TYR A 102 4.39 -8.16 3.82
N GLN A 103 5.58 -8.29 3.22
CA GLN A 103 6.69 -9.13 3.71
C GLN A 103 7.40 -8.54 4.93
N HIS A 104 6.98 -7.37 5.43
CA HIS A 104 7.39 -6.87 6.75
C HIS A 104 6.80 -7.72 7.89
N GLU A 105 5.72 -8.46 7.63
CA GLU A 105 5.18 -9.45 8.57
C GLU A 105 5.45 -10.88 8.07
N GLU A 106 5.92 -11.74 8.98
CA GLU A 106 6.17 -13.15 8.69
C GLU A 106 4.84 -13.90 8.45
N ASP A 107 4.88 -14.92 7.59
CA ASP A 107 3.73 -15.78 7.26
C ASP A 107 2.48 -15.06 6.73
N VAL A 108 2.66 -13.85 6.18
CA VAL A 108 1.65 -13.11 5.41
C VAL A 108 1.80 -13.42 3.92
N LYS A 109 0.72 -13.89 3.31
CA LYS A 109 0.61 -14.27 1.90
C LYS A 109 -0.82 -13.98 1.40
N PRO A 110 -1.04 -12.78 0.81
CA PRO A 110 -2.33 -12.39 0.26
C PRO A 110 -2.83 -13.35 -0.83
N ASP A 111 -4.15 -13.46 -0.98
CA ASP A 111 -4.79 -14.19 -2.08
C ASP A 111 -4.61 -13.48 -3.42
N ILE A 112 -4.60 -12.14 -3.38
CA ILE A 112 -4.34 -11.25 -4.53
C ILE A 112 -3.39 -10.12 -4.12
N VAL A 113 -2.50 -9.74 -5.02
CA VAL A 113 -1.64 -8.56 -4.91
C VAL A 113 -1.81 -7.69 -6.16
N THR A 114 -2.04 -6.39 -5.98
CA THR A 114 -2.04 -5.42 -7.08
C THR A 114 -0.73 -4.66 -7.14
N LEU A 115 -0.17 -4.52 -8.34
CA LEU A 115 1.12 -3.87 -8.60
C LEU A 115 1.00 -2.85 -9.72
N GLY A 116 1.85 -1.84 -9.70
CA GLY A 116 1.90 -0.78 -10.71
C GLY A 116 3.11 0.11 -10.51
N LYS A 117 3.00 1.39 -10.91
CA LYS A 117 4.03 2.43 -10.74
C LYS A 117 5.44 1.99 -11.16
N ALA A 118 6.24 1.52 -10.20
CA ALA A 118 7.62 1.11 -10.40
C ALA A 118 7.78 -0.17 -11.24
N VAL A 119 6.69 -0.88 -11.52
CA VAL A 119 6.67 -2.11 -12.35
C VAL A 119 7.44 -2.01 -13.66
N THR A 120 7.48 -0.83 -14.31
CA THR A 120 8.25 -0.60 -15.55
C THR A 120 9.35 0.45 -15.38
N ALA A 121 9.75 0.75 -14.15
CA ALA A 121 10.67 1.84 -13.83
C ALA A 121 10.26 3.21 -14.44
N GLY A 122 8.96 3.44 -14.65
CA GLY A 122 8.43 4.67 -15.24
C GLY A 122 8.51 4.75 -16.78
N PHE A 123 8.96 3.68 -17.44
CA PHE A 123 9.10 3.64 -18.90
C PHE A 123 7.77 3.50 -19.65
N TYR A 124 6.86 2.66 -19.13
CA TYR A 124 5.59 2.35 -19.82
C TYR A 124 4.46 2.11 -18.82
N PRO A 125 3.23 2.60 -19.04
CA PRO A 125 2.11 2.35 -18.12
C PRO A 125 1.74 0.86 -18.10
N MET A 126 1.85 0.24 -16.93
CA MET A 126 1.40 -1.12 -16.65
C MET A 126 0.87 -1.21 -15.22
N ALA A 127 -0.15 -2.05 -15.04
CA ALA A 127 -0.55 -2.57 -13.75
C ALA A 127 -0.64 -4.10 -13.86
N ILE A 128 -0.41 -4.80 -12.75
CA ILE A 128 -0.47 -6.26 -12.66
C ILE A 128 -1.39 -6.62 -11.49
N ILE A 129 -2.28 -7.57 -11.72
CA ILE A 129 -3.05 -8.24 -10.66
C ILE A 129 -2.55 -9.68 -10.64
N MET A 130 -1.93 -10.08 -9.53
CA MET A 130 -1.46 -11.44 -9.32
C MET A 130 -2.30 -12.08 -8.22
N GLY A 131 -2.67 -13.34 -8.38
CA GLY A 131 -3.43 -14.04 -7.35
C GLY A 131 -3.29 -15.55 -7.46
N LYS A 132 -3.87 -16.25 -6.48
CA LYS A 132 -3.93 -17.72 -6.48
C LYS A 132 -4.65 -18.24 -7.73
N LYS A 133 -4.22 -19.40 -8.22
CA LYS A 133 -4.74 -19.99 -9.45
C LYS A 133 -6.27 -20.15 -9.40
N GLU A 134 -6.78 -20.72 -8.32
CA GLU A 134 -8.21 -20.94 -8.10
C GLU A 134 -9.04 -19.65 -8.04
N VAL A 135 -8.42 -18.51 -7.74
CA VAL A 135 -9.05 -17.19 -7.74
C VAL A 135 -8.98 -16.56 -9.14
N MET A 136 -7.85 -16.68 -9.84
CA MET A 136 -7.66 -16.09 -11.16
C MET A 136 -8.37 -16.88 -12.27
N ASP A 137 -8.48 -18.20 -12.15
CA ASP A 137 -9.12 -19.09 -13.12
C ASP A 137 -10.65 -18.93 -13.20
N VAL A 138 -11.26 -18.15 -12.30
CA VAL A 138 -12.69 -17.81 -12.39
C VAL A 138 -12.99 -16.91 -13.59
N LEU A 139 -11.98 -16.18 -14.09
CA LEU A 139 -12.10 -15.32 -15.25
C LEU A 139 -12.03 -16.16 -16.53
N GLY A 140 -13.14 -16.18 -17.25
CA GLY A 140 -13.26 -16.83 -18.55
C GLY A 140 -12.45 -16.13 -19.64
N LYS A 141 -12.33 -16.81 -20.79
CA LYS A 141 -11.71 -16.21 -21.98
C LYS A 141 -12.47 -14.93 -22.37
N TYR A 142 -11.73 -13.84 -22.53
CA TYR A 142 -12.24 -12.53 -22.94
C TYR A 142 -13.15 -11.79 -21.94
N GLU A 143 -13.30 -12.26 -20.69
CA GLU A 143 -14.05 -11.52 -19.67
C GLU A 143 -13.32 -10.28 -19.17
N VAL A 144 -11.99 -10.33 -19.18
CA VAL A 144 -11.11 -9.19 -18.92
C VAL A 144 -10.19 -9.02 -20.12
N ALA A 145 -10.35 -7.92 -20.84
CA ALA A 145 -9.52 -7.58 -22.00
C ALA A 145 -9.11 -6.12 -21.96
N SER A 146 -7.88 -5.84 -22.38
CA SER A 146 -7.36 -4.49 -22.53
C SER A 146 -6.47 -4.44 -23.77
N THR A 147 -6.71 -3.48 -24.67
CA THR A 147 -5.95 -3.32 -25.92
C THR A 147 -4.45 -3.23 -25.69
N PHE A 148 -4.02 -2.58 -24.61
CA PHE A 148 -2.62 -2.42 -24.24
C PHE A 148 -2.18 -3.39 -23.12
N GLY A 149 -3.11 -4.19 -22.59
CA GLY A 149 -2.83 -5.19 -21.57
C GLY A 149 -1.90 -6.28 -22.11
N GLY A 150 -0.82 -6.57 -21.39
CA GLY A 150 0.16 -7.58 -21.84
C GLY A 150 0.96 -7.17 -23.08
N SER A 151 1.07 -5.87 -23.37
CA SER A 151 1.92 -5.34 -24.45
C SER A 151 3.36 -5.89 -24.32
N PRO A 152 3.96 -6.46 -25.39
CA PRO A 152 5.32 -6.98 -25.35
C PRO A 152 6.37 -5.96 -24.89
N VAL A 153 6.21 -4.69 -25.27
CA VAL A 153 7.10 -3.60 -24.85
C VAL A 153 7.00 -3.36 -23.35
N ALA A 154 5.78 -3.37 -22.82
CA ALA A 154 5.54 -3.17 -21.40
C ALA A 154 6.08 -4.37 -20.59
N CYS A 155 5.89 -5.60 -21.08
CA CYS A 155 6.45 -6.81 -20.46
C CYS A 155 7.98 -6.79 -20.46
N ALA A 156 8.63 -6.41 -21.56
CA ALA A 156 10.08 -6.31 -21.62
C ALA A 156 10.64 -5.25 -20.64
N ALA A 157 9.99 -4.08 -20.57
CA ALA A 157 10.36 -3.05 -19.60
C ALA A 157 10.16 -3.50 -18.15
N ALA A 158 9.10 -4.27 -17.88
CA ALA A 158 8.84 -4.80 -16.55
C ALA A 158 9.87 -5.85 -16.12
N LEU A 159 10.23 -6.76 -17.03
CA LEU A 159 11.28 -7.75 -16.77
C LEU A 159 12.62 -7.06 -16.47
N ALA A 160 13.03 -6.10 -17.30
CA ALA A 160 14.27 -5.36 -17.06
C ALA A 160 14.24 -4.58 -15.73
N ALA A 161 13.10 -4.02 -15.33
CA ALA A 161 12.95 -3.33 -14.05
C ALA A 161 13.07 -4.30 -12.85
N LEU A 162 12.54 -5.52 -12.97
CA LEU A 162 12.68 -6.57 -11.97
C LEU A 162 14.12 -7.08 -11.88
N ASP A 163 14.79 -7.31 -13.01
CA ASP A 163 16.20 -7.71 -13.05
C ASP A 163 17.06 -6.70 -12.28
N ILE A 164 16.86 -5.40 -12.50
CA ILE A 164 17.57 -4.32 -11.78
C ILE A 164 17.23 -4.32 -10.28
N LEU A 165 15.96 -4.54 -9.91
CA LEU A 165 15.53 -4.60 -8.51
C LEU A 165 16.33 -5.67 -7.74
N GLU A 166 16.49 -6.85 -8.35
CA GLU A 166 17.21 -7.98 -7.78
C GLU A 166 18.73 -7.80 -7.83
N GLU A 167 19.30 -7.54 -9.01
CA GLU A 167 20.74 -7.43 -9.24
C GLU A 167 21.40 -6.31 -8.42
N GLU A 168 20.75 -5.15 -8.32
CA GLU A 168 21.24 -4.03 -7.50
C GLU A 168 20.80 -4.12 -6.03
N SER A 169 20.05 -5.17 -5.66
CA SER A 169 19.51 -5.34 -4.30
C SER A 169 18.78 -4.09 -3.80
N LEU A 170 17.92 -3.51 -4.65
CA LEU A 170 17.36 -2.18 -4.44
C LEU A 170 16.53 -2.07 -3.15
N SER A 171 15.87 -3.13 -2.73
CA SER A 171 15.14 -3.18 -1.45
C SER A 171 16.09 -2.97 -0.26
N THR A 172 17.21 -3.69 -0.23
CA THR A 172 18.25 -3.52 0.80
C THR A 172 18.89 -2.14 0.74
N ARG A 173 19.15 -1.63 -0.47
CA ARG A 173 19.68 -0.28 -0.68
C ARG A 173 18.70 0.79 -0.20
N SER A 174 17.41 0.62 -0.46
CA SER A 174 16.33 1.48 0.00
C SER A 174 16.30 1.52 1.54
N GLN A 175 16.40 0.36 2.21
CA GLN A 175 16.49 0.33 3.66
C GLN A 175 17.70 1.11 4.18
N LYS A 176 18.89 0.82 3.66
CA LYS A 176 20.14 1.47 4.08
C LYS A 176 20.11 2.99 3.90
N LEU A 177 19.67 3.45 2.74
CA LEU A 177 19.59 4.89 2.43
C LEU A 177 18.47 5.57 3.22
N GLY A 178 17.36 4.87 3.43
CA GLY A 178 16.27 5.34 4.29
C GLY A 178 16.71 5.54 5.74
N ASP A 179 17.43 4.57 6.31
CA ASP A 179 17.95 4.70 7.68
C ASP A 179 18.94 5.84 7.82
N LEU A 180 19.77 6.07 6.79
CA LEU A 180 20.68 7.21 6.75
C LEU A 180 19.89 8.52 6.70
N LEU A 181 18.92 8.64 5.79
CA LEU A 181 18.07 9.81 5.66
C LEU A 181 17.36 10.13 7.00
N PHE A 182 16.75 9.12 7.61
CA PHE A 182 16.02 9.28 8.86
C PHE A 182 16.93 9.74 10.00
N ARG A 183 18.11 9.13 10.14
CA ARG A 183 19.12 9.55 11.14
C ARG A 183 19.56 10.99 10.92
N THR A 184 19.95 11.34 9.69
CA THR A 184 20.39 12.70 9.35
C THR A 184 19.31 13.74 9.65
N LEU A 185 18.06 13.47 9.28
CA LEU A 185 16.96 14.39 9.54
C LEU A 185 16.67 14.57 11.03
N ARG A 186 16.75 13.48 11.81
CA ARG A 186 16.56 13.54 13.26
C ARG A 186 17.69 14.30 13.94
N ASP A 187 18.92 14.13 13.49
CA ASP A 187 20.09 14.80 14.07
C ASP A 187 20.11 16.31 13.73
N LEU A 188 19.56 16.70 12.57
CA LEU A 188 19.40 18.10 12.20
C LEU A 188 18.31 18.82 13.00
N ASP A 189 17.32 18.08 13.51
CA ASP A 189 16.16 18.60 14.25
C ASP A 189 15.50 19.83 13.59
N PRO A 190 15.05 19.71 12.32
CA PRO A 190 14.48 20.82 11.58
C PRO A 190 13.24 21.39 12.30
N PRO A 191 13.11 22.72 12.38
CA PRO A 191 11.99 23.35 13.04
C PRO A 191 10.68 22.99 12.35
N HIS A 192 9.60 22.92 13.14
CA HIS A 192 8.24 22.62 12.69
C HIS A 192 8.02 21.19 12.14
N VAL A 193 8.97 20.27 12.27
CA VAL A 193 8.71 18.85 12.03
C VAL A 193 8.16 18.22 13.31
N LEU A 194 6.93 17.72 13.24
CA LEU A 194 6.21 17.11 14.36
C LEU A 194 6.46 15.60 14.49
N GLU A 195 6.59 14.92 13.35
CA GLU A 195 6.73 13.46 13.32
C GLU A 195 7.44 13.03 12.05
N TYR A 196 8.26 11.98 12.18
CA TYR A 196 8.87 11.26 11.08
C TYR A 196 8.17 9.91 10.95
N ARG A 197 7.59 9.63 9.78
CA ARG A 197 6.86 8.39 9.49
C ARG A 197 7.50 7.63 8.33
N GLY A 198 7.15 6.34 8.25
CA GLY A 198 7.51 5.47 7.15
C GLY A 198 8.72 4.58 7.44
N SER A 199 9.24 3.94 6.39
CA SER A 199 10.39 3.04 6.45
C SER A 199 11.15 3.07 5.13
N ALA A 200 12.45 2.76 5.17
CA ALA A 200 13.33 2.77 4.00
C ALA A 200 13.19 4.08 3.21
N LEU A 201 13.12 4.09 1.88
CA LEU A 201 12.88 5.30 1.09
C LEU A 201 11.39 5.61 0.86
N PHE A 202 10.51 5.17 1.78
CA PHE A 202 9.10 5.53 1.81
C PHE A 202 8.78 6.25 3.11
N GLN A 203 9.09 7.55 3.14
CA GLN A 203 9.05 8.35 4.36
C GLN A 203 8.11 9.55 4.21
N THR A 204 7.64 10.07 5.33
CA THR A 204 6.86 11.30 5.42
C THR A 204 7.32 12.15 6.59
N LEU A 205 7.44 13.45 6.36
CA LEU A 205 7.59 14.46 7.41
C LEU A 205 6.23 15.07 7.69
N VAL A 206 5.76 14.97 8.93
CA VAL A 206 4.56 15.66 9.38
C VAL A 206 5.01 17.02 9.90
N ILE A 207 4.42 18.07 9.38
CA ILE A 207 4.84 19.44 9.66
C ILE A 207 3.75 20.21 10.40
N ASP A 208 4.16 21.12 11.28
CA ASP A 208 3.26 22.06 11.93
C ASP A 208 2.92 23.21 10.97
N GLU A 209 1.73 23.14 10.39
CA GLU A 209 1.20 24.15 9.47
C GLU A 209 0.42 25.26 10.19
N SER A 210 0.45 25.34 11.53
CA SER A 210 -0.20 26.42 12.29
C SER A 210 0.31 27.80 11.85
N ASN A 211 1.54 27.88 11.36
CA ASN A 211 2.11 29.05 10.73
C ASN A 211 2.11 28.88 9.20
N LEU A 212 1.33 29.69 8.48
CA LEU A 212 1.20 29.68 7.00
C LEU A 212 2.53 29.89 6.26
N LYS A 213 3.59 30.36 6.94
CA LYS A 213 4.93 30.48 6.36
C LYS A 213 5.69 29.15 6.35
N VAL A 214 5.25 28.14 7.10
CA VAL A 214 5.83 26.81 7.11
C VAL A 214 5.22 26.03 5.96
N THR A 215 6.04 25.65 4.99
CA THR A 215 5.61 24.82 3.86
C THR A 215 6.59 23.68 3.68
N GLY A 216 6.12 22.55 3.17
CA GLY A 216 6.99 21.42 2.85
C GLY A 216 8.16 21.82 1.93
N ARG A 217 7.94 22.76 1.00
CA ARG A 217 9.00 23.31 0.13
C ARG A 217 10.09 24.04 0.92
N ARG A 218 9.71 24.86 1.91
CA ARG A 218 10.68 25.62 2.72
C ARG A 218 11.46 24.73 3.66
N ILE A 219 10.80 23.74 4.26
CA ILE A 219 11.49 22.72 5.06
C ILE A 219 12.46 21.95 4.17
N ALA A 220 12.03 21.44 3.02
CA ALA A 220 12.91 20.74 2.08
C ALA A 220 14.11 21.59 1.64
N ALA A 221 13.94 22.90 1.46
CA ALA A 221 15.05 23.80 1.11
C ALA A 221 16.06 24.02 2.25
N LEU A 222 15.69 23.81 3.52
CA LEU A 222 16.61 23.81 4.66
C LEU A 222 17.39 22.49 4.78
N LEU A 223 16.89 21.42 4.16
CA LEU A 223 17.45 20.07 4.20
C LEU A 223 18.40 19.76 3.03
N ALA A 224 18.47 20.63 2.02
CA ALA A 224 19.25 20.47 0.79
C ALA A 224 20.58 21.23 0.85
#